data_AF-N4U369-F1
#
_entry.id   AF-N4U369-F1
#
_cell.length_a   1.000
_cell.length_b   1.000
_cell.length_c   1.000
_cell.angle_alpha   90.00
_cell.angle_beta   90.00
_cell.angle_gamma   90.00
#
_symmetry.space_group_name_H-M   'P 1'
#
loop_
_entity.id
_entity.type
_entity.pdbx_description
1 polymer ?
#
loop_
_entity_poly.entity_id
_entity_poly.type
_entity_poly.pdbx_seq_one_letter_code
_entity_poly.pdbx_strand_id
1 'polypeptide(L)' 'MVDEAHERTTNTDMLLALLKKLIQQRKHLKLVIMSATINLEKFCQYFGTTNVFETKCCPHKASEDTTNLL' A
#
# COMPACT_ATOMS: atom_id res chain seq x y z
N MET A 1 -5.21 8.02 5.01
CA MET A 1 -4.32 6.86 4.83
C MET A 1 -5.07 5.88 3.96
N VAL A 2 -4.41 5.32 2.94
CA VAL A 2 -4.99 4.30 2.05
C VAL A 2 -4.23 3.01 2.34
N ASP A 3 -4.94 1.95 2.70
CA ASP A 3 -4.35 0.65 2.98
C ASP A 3 -4.74 -0.36 1.89
N GLU A 4 -4.03 -1.48 1.83
CA GLU A 4 -4.23 -2.56 0.87
C GLU A 4 -4.32 -2.10 -0.59
N ALA A 5 -3.48 -1.13 -0.95
CA ALA A 5 -3.40 -0.62 -2.33
C ALA A 5 -2.97 -1.70 -3.36
N HIS A 6 -2.56 -2.89 -2.91
CA HIS A 6 -2.26 -4.04 -3.75
C HIS A 6 -3.51 -4.69 -4.38
N GLU A 7 -4.72 -4.49 -3.82
CA GLU A 7 -5.94 -5.08 -4.36
C GLU A 7 -6.37 -4.47 -5.70
N ARG A 8 -5.82 -3.30 -6.07
CA ARG A 8 -6.04 -2.64 -7.38
C ARG A 8 -7.52 -2.47 -7.75
N THR A 9 -8.37 -2.17 -6.78
CA THR A 9 -9.80 -1.92 -7.04
C THR A 9 -10.01 -0.58 -7.74
N THR A 10 -11.07 -0.48 -8.55
CA THR A 10 -11.44 0.76 -9.27
C THR A 10 -11.63 1.94 -8.32
N ASN A 11 -12.22 1.70 -7.15
CA ASN A 11 -12.46 2.72 -6.15
C ASN A 11 -11.15 3.28 -5.60
N THR A 12 -10.19 2.40 -5.28
CA THR A 12 -8.86 2.83 -4.79
C THR A 12 -8.10 3.60 -5.85
N ASP A 13 -8.10 3.15 -7.11
CA ASP A 13 -7.44 3.86 -8.22
C ASP A 13 -8.06 5.25 -8.46
N MET A 14 -9.39 5.37 -8.42
CA MET A 14 -10.09 6.66 -8.55
C MET A 14 -9.79 7.58 -7.37
N LEU A 15 -9.78 7.05 -6.14
CA LEU A 15 -9.44 7.79 -4.93
C LEU A 15 -8.02 8.34 -4.99
N LEU A 16 -7.04 7.52 -5.40
CA LEU A 16 -5.63 7.93 -5.54
C LEU A 16 -5.47 9.06 -6.57
N ALA A 17 -6.22 9.01 -7.68
CA ALA A 17 -6.21 10.06 -8.68
C ALA A 17 -6.77 11.40 -8.15
N LEU A 18 -7.84 11.35 -7.34
CA LEU A 18 -8.40 12.54 -6.69
C LEU A 18 -7.44 13.09 -5.62
N LEU A 19 -6.86 12.21 -4.79
CA LEU A 19 -5.92 12.59 -3.75
C LEU A 19 -4.66 13.24 -4.31
N LYS A 20 -4.12 12.76 -5.44
CA LYS A 20 -2.99 13.38 -6.13
C LYS A 20 -3.27 14.86 -6.45
N LYS A 21 -4.45 15.17 -6.97
CA LYS A 21 -4.85 16.56 -7.26
C LYS A 21 -5.00 17.39 -5.98
N LEU A 22 -5.59 16.81 -4.94
CA LEU A 22 -5.80 17.50 -3.66
C LEU A 22 -4.49 17.85 -2.95
N ILE A 23 -3.50 16.95 -2.94
CA ILE A 23 -2.19 17.19 -2.31
C ILE A 23 -1.42 18.28 -3.05
N GLN A 24 -1.57 18.36 -4.38
CA GLN A 24 -0.96 19.43 -5.18
C GLN A 24 -1.51 20.80 -4.79
N GLN A 25 -2.81 20.90 -4.50
CA GLN A 25 -3.48 22.15 -4.08
C GLN A 25 -3.30 22.46 -2.59
N ARG A 26 -3.28 21.44 -1.72
CA ARG A 26 -3.20 21.58 -0.26
C ARG A 26 -1.89 21.01 0.26
N LYS A 27 -0.86 21.84 0.32
CA LYS A 27 0.50 21.45 0.76
C LYS A 27 0.59 20.92 2.21
N HIS A 28 -0.41 21.21 3.05
CA HIS A 28 -0.49 20.68 4.41
C HIS A 28 -1.03 19.24 4.47
N LEU A 29 -1.70 18.76 3.41
CA LEU A 29 -2.27 17.41 3.39
C LEU A 29 -1.15 16.38 3.16
N LYS A 30 -1.01 15.43 4.08
CA LYS A 30 -0.08 14.30 3.96
C LYS A 30 -0.86 13.03 3.60
N LEU A 31 -0.37 12.30 2.59
CA LEU A 31 -0.92 11.01 2.18
C LEU A 31 0.07 9.90 2.50
N VAL A 32 -0.43 8.87 3.18
CA VAL A 32 0.28 7.61 3.44
C VAL A 32 -0.47 6.49 2.73
N ILE A 33 0.25 5.71 1.94
CA ILE A 33 -0.25 4.57 1.17
C ILE A 33 0.47 3.33 1.68
N MET A 34 -0.29 2.33 2.15
CA MET A 34 0.22 1.05 2.62
C MET A 34 -0.19 -0.09 1.68
N SER A 35 0.72 -1.05 1.52
CA SER A 35 0.54 -2.15 0.60
C SER A 35 1.55 -3.28 0.83
N ALA A 36 1.12 -4.52 0.59
CA ALA A 36 1.98 -5.70 0.71
C ALA A 36 2.93 -5.93 -0.49
N THR A 37 2.48 -5.72 -1.74
CA THR A 37 3.22 -6.15 -2.95
C THR A 37 3.26 -5.12 -4.09
N ILE A 38 3.08 -3.83 -3.78
CA ILE A 38 2.96 -2.80 -4.81
C ILE A 38 4.28 -2.52 -5.54
N ASN A 39 4.19 -2.18 -6.83
CA ASN A 39 5.37 -1.72 -7.57
C ASN A 39 5.71 -0.28 -7.15
N LEU A 40 6.76 -0.14 -6.35
CA LEU A 40 7.23 1.12 -5.79
C LEU A 40 7.66 2.12 -6.88
N GLU A 41 8.38 1.68 -7.91
CA GLU A 41 8.89 2.57 -8.97
C GLU A 41 7.75 3.30 -9.70
N LYS A 42 6.70 2.56 -10.08
CA LYS A 42 5.51 3.14 -10.72
C LYS A 42 4.79 4.12 -9.79
N PHE A 43 4.67 3.81 -8.50
CA PHE A 43 4.01 4.69 -7.54
C PHE A 43 4.81 5.96 -7.24
N CYS A 44 6.12 5.83 -7.06
CA CYS A 44 7.04 6.96 -6.91
C CYS A 44 6.99 7.88 -8.12
N GLN A 45 7.01 7.33 -9.34
CA GLN A 45 6.86 8.11 -10.57
C GLN A 45 5.48 8.78 -10.66
N TYR A 46 4.41 8.07 -10.29
CA TYR A 46 3.06 8.62 -10.35
C TYR A 46 2.85 9.78 -9.38
N PHE A 47 3.34 9.69 -8.14
CA PHE A 47 3.22 10.74 -7.13
C PHE A 47 4.38 11.75 -7.16
N GLY A 48 5.43 11.49 -7.94
CA GLY A 48 6.64 12.32 -7.99
C GLY A 48 7.35 12.37 -6.64
N THR A 49 7.40 11.26 -5.91
CA THR A 49 8.00 11.17 -4.57
C THR A 49 9.08 10.11 -4.50
N THR A 50 10.06 10.31 -3.63
CA THR A 50 11.13 9.35 -3.32
C THR A 50 11.03 8.81 -1.89
N ASN A 51 10.00 9.20 -1.15
CA ASN A 51 9.80 8.79 0.24
C ASN A 51 9.14 7.42 0.30
N VAL A 52 9.94 6.37 0.37
CA VAL A 52 9.49 4.98 0.46
C VAL A 52 10.01 4.35 1.74
N PHE A 53 9.14 3.60 2.41
CA PHE A 53 9.48 2.80 3.58
C PHE A 53 9.16 1.33 3.27
N GLU A 54 10.17 0.48 3.28
CA GLU A 54 10.02 -0.96 3.11
C GLU A 54 10.17 -1.65 4.46
N THR A 55 9.12 -2.38 4.87
CA THR A 55 9.11 -3.16 6.10
C THR A 55 9.25 -4.64 5.76
N LYS A 56 10.23 -5.32 6.38
CA LYS A 56 10.33 -6.78 6.27
C LYS A 56 9.20 -7.43 7.05
N CYS A 57 8.42 -8.30 6.39
CA CYS A 57 7.51 -9.19 7.09
C CYS A 57 8.33 -10.31 7.75
N CYS A 58 8.21 -10.48 9.07
CA CYS A 58 8.74 -11.63 9.80
C CYS A 58 7.57 -12.59 10.07
N PRO A 59 7.30 -13.57 9.17
CA PRO A 59 6.25 -14.54 9.44
C PRO A 59 6.64 -15.38 10.65
N HIS A 60 5.84 -15.31 11.71
CA HIS A 60 5.93 -16.31 12.77
C HIS A 60 5.48 -17.64 12.17
N LYS A 61 6.24 -18.71 12.39
CA LYS A 61 5.88 -20.05 11.89
C LYS A 61 4.49 -20.37 12.42
N ALA A 62 3.52 -20.52 11.52
CA ALA A 62 2.24 -21.12 11.88
C ALA A 62 2.56 -22.54 12.33
N SER A 63 2.18 -22.91 13.56
CA SER A 63 2.24 -24.29 14.00
C SER A 63 1.26 -25.06 13.11
N GLU A 64 1.78 -25.94 12.26
CA GLU A 64 0.97 -26.93 11.56
C GLU A 64 0.44 -27.90 12.62
N ASP A 65 -0.76 -27.61 13.13
CA ASP A 65 -1.52 -28.57 13.94
C ASP A 65 -1.91 -29.72 13.00
N THR A 66 -1.03 -30.71 12.94
CA THR A 66 -1.29 -32.03 12.39
C THR A 66 -2.41 -32.65 13.20
N THR A 67 -3.65 -32.36 12.80
CA THR A 67 -4.81 -33.11 13.23
C THR A 67 -4.64 -34.49 12.61
N ASN A 68 -4.07 -35.40 13.40
CA ASN A 68 -4.08 -36.83 13.16
C ASN A 68 -5.54 -37.23 12.83
N LEU A 69 -5.81 -37.54 11.56
CA LEU A 69 -6.92 -38.40 11.21
C LEU A 69 -6.55 -39.80 11.75
N LEU A 70 -7.06 -40.10 12.95
CA LEU A 70 -7.34 -41.46 13.40
C LEU A 70 -8.75 -41.83 12.93
#